data_AF-A0A9W8BB31-F1
#
_entry.id   AF-A0A9W8BB31-F1
#
_cell.length_a   1.000
_cell.length_b   1.000
_cell.length_c   1.000
_cell.angle_alpha   90.00
_cell.angle_beta   90.00
_cell.angle_gamma   90.00
#
_symmetry.space_group_name_H-M   'P 1'
#
loop_
_entity.id
_entity.type
_entity.pdbx_description
1 polymer ?
#
loop_
_entity_poly.entity_id
_entity_poly.type
_entity_poly.pdbx_seq_one_letter_code
_entity_poly.pdbx_strand_id
1 'polypeptide(L)'
;MSPRRLLVDAAYAALSVAALAMLLANAATPRRALDEFVRKCELDVTQSHPSDPGMLSYRDSLTIKYYSPMLWCNVSWMLGSLLSSKWYMLHSYDRILNFVLFKVVSVRATLDADWEDLAIWTVAYCCFGTLYLVGGLARDHMESLRLSPAQSGVRWGFVALMTALIALALALGMLSFAFLRPLFSILCIETLTILFDVGQTLVKYAAYAWDSDSTESWEARSDAVLMCEFATDICILALTLLHYSHILVINGLTLNIVSALVFFNIRSIASKLFRKTRKLLAFRNAVESMKCRFPDATKEDIIRFNDRCSICREVLISAKRLPCDHLFHRSCLRSWLVRHLSCPTCRITLDGADVGHWITASSSSSAITTSSPLDSSEHGSDLLFATAAATATDAT
;
A
#
# COMPACT_ATOMS: atom_id res chain seq x y z
N MET A 1 -8.87 12.48 9.81
CA MET A 1 -8.17 12.64 11.13
C MET A 1 -7.48 13.99 11.14
N SER A 2 -7.40 14.67 12.29
CA SER A 2 -6.64 15.92 12.39
C SER A 2 -5.14 15.63 12.45
N PRO A 3 -4.27 16.49 11.87
CA PRO A 3 -2.81 16.32 11.90
C PRO A 3 -2.26 16.23 13.33
N ARG A 4 -2.94 16.84 14.30
CA ARG A 4 -2.61 16.74 15.73
C ARG A 4 -2.72 15.31 16.26
N ARG A 5 -3.65 14.48 15.77
CA ARG A 5 -3.79 13.08 16.21
C ARG A 5 -2.63 12.22 15.72
N LEU A 6 -2.21 12.36 14.46
CA LEU A 6 -1.06 11.62 13.92
C LEU A 6 0.25 11.92 14.67
N LEU A 7 0.45 13.17 15.10
CA LEU A 7 1.61 13.54 15.92
C LEU A 7 1.58 12.87 17.30
N VAL A 8 0.41 12.78 17.92
CA VAL A 8 0.23 12.07 19.19
C VAL A 8 0.51 10.57 19.01
N ASP A 9 0.02 9.98 17.92
CA ASP A 9 0.23 8.58 17.58
C ASP A 9 1.72 8.26 17.33
N ALA A 10 2.45 9.17 16.67
CA ALA A 10 3.89 9.04 16.46
C ALA A 10 4.71 9.23 17.74
N ALA A 11 4.33 10.16 18.60
CA ALA A 11 4.95 10.33 19.91
C ALA A 11 4.75 9.07 20.77
N TYR A 12 3.56 8.48 20.70
CA TYR A 12 3.26 7.22 21.36
C TYR A 12 4.15 6.07 20.85
N ALA A 13 4.31 5.96 19.52
CA ALA A 13 5.24 5.01 18.92
C ALA A 13 6.69 5.24 19.39
N ALA A 14 7.16 6.49 19.45
CA ALA A 14 8.50 6.83 19.92
C ALA A 14 8.75 6.41 21.37
N LEU A 15 7.77 6.69 22.25
CA LEU A 15 7.80 6.26 23.64
C LEU A 15 7.84 4.73 23.76
N SER A 16 7.10 4.01 22.91
CA SER A 16 7.09 2.54 22.92
C SER A 16 8.47 1.95 22.59
N VAL A 17 9.17 2.50 21.58
CA VAL A 17 10.52 2.02 21.22
C VAL A 17 11.55 2.42 22.27
N ALA A 18 11.46 3.63 22.83
CA ALA A 18 12.35 4.07 23.90
C ALA A 18 12.22 3.18 25.14
N ALA A 19 11.00 2.83 25.52
CA ALA A 19 10.74 1.94 26.66
C ALA A 19 11.25 0.51 26.39
N LEU A 20 11.10 -0.02 25.16
CA LEU A 20 11.69 -1.31 24.80
C LEU A 20 13.23 -1.27 24.83
N ALA A 21 13.84 -0.17 24.37
CA ALA A 21 15.30 0.01 24.45
C ALA A 21 15.80 0.02 25.90
N MET A 22 15.08 0.68 26.81
CA MET A 22 15.42 0.65 28.24
C MET A 22 15.30 -0.75 28.85
N LEU A 23 14.25 -1.51 28.48
CA LEU A 23 14.08 -2.89 28.93
C LEU A 23 15.22 -3.79 28.46
N LEU A 24 15.59 -3.69 27.18
CA LEU A 24 16.68 -4.48 26.61
C LEU A 24 18.05 -4.06 27.16
N ALA A 25 18.27 -2.76 27.44
CA ALA A 25 19.48 -2.27 28.09
C ALA A 25 19.59 -2.77 29.54
N ASN A 26 18.49 -2.80 30.30
CA ASN A 26 18.46 -3.37 31.64
C ASN A 26 18.67 -4.89 31.61
N ALA A 27 18.10 -5.61 30.63
CA ALA A 27 18.36 -7.03 30.43
C ALA A 27 19.82 -7.32 29.99
N ALA A 28 20.53 -6.32 29.48
CA ALA A 28 21.92 -6.40 29.03
C ALA A 28 22.98 -6.02 30.09
N THR A 29 22.63 -5.26 31.13
CA THR A 29 23.44 -5.20 32.38
C THR A 29 23.68 -6.63 32.85
N PRO A 30 24.85 -7.00 33.42
CA PRO A 30 25.36 -8.36 33.38
C PRO A 30 24.30 -9.34 33.90
N ARG A 31 23.56 -9.93 32.95
CA ARG A 31 22.42 -10.81 33.20
C ARG A 31 22.86 -11.89 34.18
N ARG A 32 24.11 -12.35 34.03
CA ARG A 32 24.85 -13.20 34.96
C ARG A 32 24.87 -12.75 36.43
N ALA A 33 25.14 -11.49 36.76
CA ALA A 33 25.24 -11.04 38.15
C ALA A 33 23.87 -10.90 38.82
N LEU A 34 22.86 -10.48 38.06
CA LEU A 34 21.47 -10.44 38.52
C LEU A 34 20.88 -11.85 38.60
N ASP A 35 21.16 -12.72 37.62
CA ASP A 35 20.78 -14.14 37.60
C ASP A 35 21.43 -14.88 38.77
N GLU A 36 22.72 -14.62 39.06
CA GLU A 36 23.42 -15.19 40.23
C GLU A 36 22.79 -14.72 41.54
N PHE A 37 22.45 -13.43 41.66
CA PHE A 37 21.80 -12.86 42.84
C PHE A 37 20.36 -13.35 43.03
N VAL A 38 19.55 -13.35 41.96
CA VAL A 38 18.16 -13.83 41.96
C VAL A 38 18.12 -15.32 42.22
N ARG A 39 19.02 -16.12 41.63
CA ARG A 39 19.19 -17.54 41.94
C ARG A 39 19.54 -17.75 43.41
N LYS A 40 20.39 -16.89 43.98
CA LYS A 40 20.75 -16.95 45.40
C LYS A 40 19.55 -16.61 46.30
N CYS A 41 18.78 -15.58 45.97
CA CYS A 41 17.54 -15.25 46.67
C CYS A 41 16.46 -16.32 46.51
N GLU A 42 16.30 -16.92 45.33
CA GLU A 42 15.36 -18.03 45.10
C GLU A 42 15.74 -19.27 45.91
N LEU A 43 17.03 -19.60 45.99
CA LEU A 43 17.55 -20.68 46.84
C LEU A 43 17.30 -20.40 48.33
N ASP A 44 17.53 -19.16 48.79
CA ASP A 44 17.28 -18.77 50.19
C ASP A 44 15.76 -18.79 50.52
N VAL A 45 14.90 -18.47 49.56
CA VAL A 45 13.43 -18.51 49.74
C VAL A 45 12.87 -19.94 49.65
N THR A 46 13.36 -20.78 48.74
CA THR A 46 12.95 -22.21 48.67
C THR A 46 13.44 -23.01 49.87
N GLN A 47 14.57 -22.65 50.48
CA GLN A 47 15.04 -23.25 51.73
C GLN A 47 14.21 -22.84 52.96
N SER A 48 13.59 -21.65 52.95
CA SER A 48 12.82 -21.13 54.09
C SER A 48 11.33 -21.48 54.05
N HIS A 49 10.74 -21.71 52.86
CA HIS A 49 9.34 -22.14 52.71
C HIS A 49 9.18 -23.23 51.63
N PRO A 50 9.31 -24.53 52.00
CA PRO A 50 9.33 -25.63 51.02
C PRO A 50 7.98 -26.01 50.41
N SER A 51 6.86 -25.38 50.80
CA SER A 51 5.52 -25.91 50.48
C SER A 51 4.43 -24.85 50.27
N ASP A 52 4.75 -23.70 49.66
CA ASP A 52 3.73 -22.74 49.23
C ASP A 52 3.58 -22.74 47.69
N PRO A 53 2.53 -23.36 47.12
CA PRO A 53 2.38 -23.54 45.68
C PRO A 53 2.05 -22.25 44.90
N GLY A 54 2.08 -21.08 45.56
CA GLY A 54 1.65 -19.79 45.01
C GLY A 54 2.75 -18.73 44.85
N MET A 55 4.01 -19.00 45.19
CA MET A 55 5.08 -18.03 44.95
C MET A 55 5.47 -18.00 43.47
N LEU A 56 4.92 -17.03 42.72
CA LEU A 56 5.58 -16.56 41.50
C LEU A 56 7.03 -16.22 41.85
N SER A 57 7.97 -16.69 41.04
CA SER A 57 9.38 -16.33 41.22
C SER A 57 9.50 -14.80 41.28
N TYR A 58 10.42 -14.28 42.09
CA TYR A 58 10.75 -12.85 42.12
C TYR A 58 11.05 -12.31 40.70
N ARG A 59 11.59 -13.17 39.84
CA ARG A 59 11.84 -12.97 38.41
C ARG A 59 10.53 -12.78 37.62
N ASP A 60 9.53 -13.61 37.86
CA ASP A 60 8.21 -13.52 37.22
C ASP A 60 7.46 -12.25 37.66
N SER A 61 7.60 -11.86 38.93
CA SER A 61 7.02 -10.62 39.47
C SER A 61 7.61 -9.37 38.83
N LEU A 62 8.94 -9.31 38.64
CA LEU A 62 9.59 -8.22 37.90
C LEU A 62 9.13 -8.19 36.44
N THR A 63 9.10 -9.34 35.78
CA THR A 63 8.68 -9.47 34.38
C THR A 63 7.26 -8.93 34.20
N ILE A 64 6.32 -9.37 35.04
CA ILE A 64 4.94 -8.87 34.99
C ILE A 64 4.88 -7.35 35.26
N LYS A 65 5.68 -6.83 36.20
CA LYS A 65 5.66 -5.41 36.56
C LYS A 65 6.16 -4.49 35.44
N TYR A 66 7.12 -4.93 34.63
CA TYR A 66 7.73 -4.09 33.58
C TYR A 66 7.13 -4.32 32.18
N TYR A 67 6.80 -5.56 31.81
CA TYR A 67 6.29 -5.87 30.46
C TYR A 67 4.76 -5.66 30.34
N SER A 68 3.98 -5.90 31.40
CA SER A 68 2.51 -5.77 31.34
C SER A 68 2.01 -4.35 31.08
N PRO A 69 2.60 -3.26 31.64
CA PRO A 69 2.15 -1.91 31.36
C PRO A 69 2.47 -1.51 29.91
N MET A 70 3.63 -1.90 29.38
CA MET A 70 3.99 -1.62 27.97
C MET A 70 3.06 -2.34 27.00
N LEU A 71 2.77 -3.61 27.26
CA LEU A 71 1.83 -4.38 26.46
C LEU A 71 0.42 -3.77 26.52
N TRP A 72 -0.05 -3.48 27.73
CA TRP A 72 -1.34 -2.84 27.96
C TRP A 72 -1.45 -1.50 27.24
N CYS A 73 -0.44 -0.65 27.36
CA CYS A 73 -0.42 0.65 26.69
C CYS A 73 -0.48 0.46 25.17
N ASN A 74 0.37 -0.40 24.57
CA ASN A 74 0.41 -0.55 23.11
C ASN A 74 -0.91 -1.11 22.58
N VAL A 75 -1.44 -2.16 23.21
CA VAL A 75 -2.70 -2.79 22.82
C VAL A 75 -3.87 -1.84 23.03
N SER A 76 -3.93 -1.11 24.15
CA SER A 76 -4.98 -0.12 24.41
C SER A 76 -4.96 1.02 23.41
N TRP A 77 -3.77 1.50 23.02
CA TRP A 77 -3.64 2.51 21.98
C TRP A 77 -4.07 1.96 20.62
N MET A 78 -3.65 0.75 20.24
CA MET A 78 -4.05 0.09 18.98
C MET A 78 -5.58 -0.05 18.90
N LEU A 79 -6.22 -0.51 19.98
CA LEU A 79 -7.68 -0.65 20.07
C LEU A 79 -8.38 0.71 20.08
N GLY A 80 -7.83 1.72 20.76
CA GLY A 80 -8.37 3.08 20.78
C GLY A 80 -8.32 3.75 19.40
N SER A 81 -7.24 3.56 18.66
CA SER A 81 -7.07 4.03 17.28
C SER A 81 -8.07 3.37 16.33
N LEU A 82 -8.30 2.07 16.50
CA LEU A 82 -9.33 1.29 15.79
C LEU A 82 -10.76 1.80 16.04
N LEU A 83 -11.12 2.00 17.30
CA LEU A 83 -12.46 2.41 17.73
C LEU A 83 -12.79 3.86 17.33
N SER A 84 -11.76 4.71 17.16
CA SER A 84 -11.92 6.13 16.84
C SER A 84 -12.40 6.41 15.40
N SER A 85 -12.34 5.46 14.47
CA SER A 85 -12.50 5.74 13.03
C SER A 85 -13.54 4.85 12.33
N LYS A 86 -14.82 5.27 12.34
CA LYS A 86 -15.95 4.52 11.74
C LYS A 86 -15.78 4.14 10.26
N TRP A 87 -15.06 4.93 9.45
CA TRP A 87 -14.86 4.68 8.01
C TRP A 87 -13.65 3.80 7.68
N TYR A 88 -12.68 3.69 8.59
CA TYR A 88 -11.45 2.92 8.38
C TYR A 88 -11.54 1.49 8.91
N MET A 89 -12.54 1.21 9.75
CA MET A 89 -12.77 -0.06 10.45
C MET A 89 -12.73 -1.31 9.56
N LEU A 90 -13.30 -1.27 8.35
CA LEU A 90 -13.44 -2.49 7.53
C LEU A 90 -12.12 -2.92 6.87
N HIS A 91 -11.27 -1.97 6.45
CA HIS A 91 -10.00 -2.27 5.79
C HIS A 91 -8.83 -2.40 6.76
N SER A 92 -8.95 -1.86 7.98
CA SER A 92 -7.94 -1.99 9.05
C SER A 92 -8.13 -3.26 9.88
N TYR A 93 -9.37 -3.76 10.01
CA TYR A 93 -9.66 -4.98 10.78
C TYR A 93 -8.95 -6.21 10.20
N ASP A 94 -9.02 -6.43 8.89
CA ASP A 94 -8.30 -7.53 8.23
C ASP A 94 -6.78 -7.40 8.42
N ARG A 95 -6.24 -6.18 8.38
CA ARG A 95 -4.80 -5.93 8.59
C ARG A 95 -4.39 -6.27 10.03
N ILE A 96 -5.20 -5.87 11.01
CA ILE A 96 -4.90 -6.07 12.43
C ILE A 96 -5.15 -7.51 12.87
N LEU A 97 -6.22 -8.13 12.38
CA LEU A 97 -6.49 -9.55 12.64
C LEU A 97 -5.35 -10.41 12.08
N ASN A 98 -4.93 -10.15 10.83
CA ASN A 98 -3.78 -10.84 10.26
C ASN A 98 -2.49 -10.54 11.02
N PHE A 99 -2.28 -9.30 11.48
CA PHE A 99 -1.14 -8.93 12.32
C PHE A 99 -1.14 -9.73 13.63
N VAL A 100 -2.22 -9.66 14.42
CA VAL A 100 -2.34 -10.33 15.73
C VAL A 100 -2.23 -11.84 15.59
N LEU A 101 -2.98 -12.45 14.67
CA LEU A 101 -2.93 -13.89 14.43
C LEU A 101 -1.50 -14.34 14.12
N PHE A 102 -0.80 -13.58 13.30
CA PHE A 102 0.54 -13.94 12.87
C PHE A 102 1.61 -13.70 13.93
N LYS A 103 1.47 -12.66 14.76
CA LYS A 103 2.37 -12.47 15.91
C LYS A 103 2.17 -13.56 16.95
N VAL A 104 0.93 -14.00 17.21
CA VAL A 104 0.64 -15.16 18.07
C VAL A 104 1.28 -16.44 17.52
N VAL A 105 1.24 -16.64 16.20
CA VAL A 105 1.87 -17.78 15.52
C VAL A 105 3.40 -17.74 15.62
N SER A 106 4.00 -16.58 15.41
CA SER A 106 5.45 -16.37 15.51
C SER A 106 5.95 -16.54 16.95
N VAL A 107 5.14 -16.14 17.92
CA VAL A 107 5.38 -16.33 19.35
C VAL A 107 5.20 -17.80 19.77
N ARG A 108 4.30 -18.55 19.11
CA ARG A 108 4.17 -20.01 19.31
C ARG A 108 5.33 -20.78 18.71
N ALA A 109 5.96 -20.30 17.65
CA ALA A 109 7.19 -20.89 17.12
C ALA A 109 8.37 -20.80 18.09
N THR A 110 8.33 -19.83 19.02
CA THR A 110 9.29 -19.67 20.11
C THR A 110 8.91 -20.42 21.40
N LEU A 111 7.82 -21.20 21.46
CA LEU A 111 7.27 -21.75 22.72
C LEU A 111 8.13 -22.79 23.46
N ASP A 112 9.33 -23.11 22.97
CA ASP A 112 10.33 -23.80 23.81
C ASP A 112 11.12 -22.82 24.71
N ALA A 113 10.79 -21.52 24.68
CA ALA A 113 11.48 -20.46 25.42
C ALA A 113 10.75 -20.06 26.71
N ASP A 114 11.54 -19.65 27.71
CA ASP A 114 11.09 -19.15 29.00
C ASP A 114 10.05 -18.01 28.88
N TRP A 115 9.22 -17.84 29.91
CA TRP A 115 8.21 -16.77 29.99
C TRP A 115 8.79 -15.36 29.78
N GLU A 116 10.07 -15.14 30.10
CA GLU A 116 10.78 -13.88 29.85
C GLU A 116 10.94 -13.59 28.36
N ASP A 117 11.41 -14.57 27.59
CA ASP A 117 11.62 -14.40 26.16
C ASP A 117 10.28 -14.17 25.48
N LEU A 118 9.25 -14.92 25.88
CA LEU A 118 7.87 -14.70 25.44
C LEU A 118 7.41 -13.25 25.66
N ALA A 119 7.66 -12.68 26.83
CA ALA A 119 7.30 -11.30 27.15
C ALA A 119 8.07 -10.28 26.29
N ILE A 120 9.39 -10.46 26.14
CA ILE A 120 10.24 -9.59 25.32
C ILE A 120 9.79 -9.59 23.85
N TRP A 121 9.56 -10.78 23.29
CA TRP A 121 9.10 -10.95 21.91
C TRP A 121 7.72 -10.32 21.69
N THR A 122 6.81 -10.49 22.64
CA THR A 122 5.47 -9.89 22.56
C THR A 122 5.55 -8.37 22.56
N VAL A 123 6.37 -7.76 23.43
CA VAL A 123 6.56 -6.31 23.44
C VAL A 123 7.24 -5.82 22.15
N ALA A 124 8.27 -6.51 21.67
CA ALA A 124 8.92 -6.18 20.41
C ALA A 124 7.92 -6.18 19.24
N TYR A 125 7.11 -7.22 19.12
CA TYR A 125 6.07 -7.29 18.10
C TYR A 125 5.02 -6.19 18.25
N CYS A 126 4.61 -5.84 19.48
CA CYS A 126 3.72 -4.71 19.71
C CYS A 126 4.33 -3.38 19.23
N CYS A 127 5.62 -3.13 19.49
CA CYS A 127 6.32 -1.94 18.98
C CYS A 127 6.33 -1.91 17.44
N PHE A 128 6.65 -3.03 16.78
CA PHE A 128 6.57 -3.15 15.32
C PHE A 128 5.15 -2.91 14.79
N GLY A 129 4.13 -3.46 15.48
CA GLY A 129 2.72 -3.28 15.13
C GLY A 129 2.26 -1.83 15.24
N THR A 130 2.65 -1.15 16.31
CA THR A 130 2.38 0.28 16.49
C THR A 130 2.98 1.09 15.34
N LEU A 131 4.25 0.85 14.97
CA LEU A 131 4.88 1.54 13.84
C LEU A 131 4.19 1.26 12.50
N TYR A 132 3.86 -0.01 12.25
CA TYR A 132 3.14 -0.41 11.05
C TYR A 132 1.77 0.29 10.94
N LEU A 133 1.02 0.37 12.03
CA LEU A 133 -0.27 1.04 12.06
C LEU A 133 -0.18 2.54 11.88
N VAL A 134 0.75 3.21 12.57
CA VAL A 134 0.98 4.66 12.40
C VAL A 134 1.40 4.97 10.96
N GLY A 135 2.27 4.14 10.36
CA GLY A 135 2.65 4.24 8.95
C GLY A 135 1.46 4.09 7.99
N GLY A 136 0.59 3.12 8.25
CA GLY A 136 -0.65 2.92 7.49
C GLY A 136 -1.60 4.12 7.60
N LEU A 137 -1.79 4.66 8.80
CA LEU A 137 -2.61 5.85 9.03
C LEU A 137 -2.03 7.10 8.34
N ALA A 138 -0.70 7.24 8.34
CA ALA A 138 -0.02 8.32 7.64
C ALA A 138 -0.20 8.22 6.11
N ARG A 139 -0.14 7.02 5.54
CA ARG A 139 -0.48 6.79 4.11
C ARG A 139 -1.90 7.22 3.81
N ASP A 140 -2.86 6.75 4.59
CA ASP A 140 -4.27 7.07 4.39
C ASP A 140 -4.52 8.58 4.49
N HIS A 141 -3.80 9.26 5.41
CA HIS A 141 -3.83 10.73 5.50
C HIS A 141 -3.22 11.42 4.27
N MET A 142 -2.17 10.85 3.66
CA MET A 142 -1.56 11.36 2.44
C MET A 142 -2.58 11.44 1.29
N GLU A 143 -3.43 10.43 1.14
CA GLU A 143 -4.49 10.43 0.12
C GLU A 143 -5.50 11.55 0.34
N SER A 144 -5.83 11.87 1.60
CA SER A 144 -6.65 13.02 1.93
C SER A 144 -5.96 14.36 1.63
N LEU A 145 -4.64 14.45 1.83
CA LEU A 145 -3.85 15.67 1.52
C LEU A 145 -3.69 15.91 0.02
N ARG A 146 -3.84 14.88 -0.82
CA ARG A 146 -3.88 15.04 -2.29
C ARG A 146 -5.14 15.77 -2.76
N LEU A 147 -6.24 15.68 -2.00
CA LEU A 147 -7.55 16.24 -2.38
C LEU A 147 -7.73 17.71 -1.98
N SER A 148 -6.84 18.26 -1.14
CA SER A 148 -6.94 19.64 -0.63
C SER A 148 -5.56 20.31 -0.65
N PRO A 149 -5.39 21.47 -1.30
CA PRO A 149 -4.10 22.16 -1.38
C PRO A 149 -3.64 22.56 0.03
N ALA A 150 -2.58 21.91 0.49
CA ALA A 150 -2.08 22.06 1.86
C ALA A 150 -1.27 23.34 2.04
N GLN A 151 -1.53 24.08 3.12
CA GLN A 151 -0.67 25.15 3.61
C GLN A 151 0.76 24.65 3.86
N SER A 152 1.77 25.49 3.60
CA SER A 152 3.20 25.12 3.66
C SER A 152 3.64 24.46 4.97
N GLY A 153 3.08 24.86 6.12
CA GLY A 153 3.38 24.25 7.43
C GLY A 153 2.93 22.80 7.57
N VAL A 154 1.82 22.41 6.92
CA VAL A 154 1.31 21.03 6.95
C VAL A 154 2.23 20.12 6.13
N ARG A 155 2.85 20.65 5.06
CA ARG A 155 3.74 19.88 4.18
C ARG A 155 4.97 19.38 4.92
N TRP A 156 5.67 20.29 5.61
CA TRP A 156 6.85 19.95 6.39
C TRP A 156 6.54 19.09 7.62
N GLY A 157 5.37 19.29 8.24
CA GLY A 157 4.90 18.43 9.34
C GLY A 157 4.73 16.96 8.92
N PHE A 158 4.18 16.71 7.73
CA PHE A 158 4.04 15.35 7.20
C PHE A 158 5.40 14.72 6.87
N VAL A 159 6.32 15.47 6.22
CA VAL A 159 7.68 14.97 5.93
C VAL A 159 8.42 14.63 7.22
N ALA A 160 8.37 15.49 8.23
CA ALA A 160 8.99 15.27 9.53
C ALA A 160 8.43 14.03 10.25
N LEU A 161 7.11 13.81 10.17
CA LEU A 161 6.46 12.60 10.69
C LEU A 161 7.01 11.35 10.00
N MET A 162 7.07 11.35 8.67
CA MET A 162 7.53 10.18 7.90
C MET A 162 9.01 9.87 8.13
N THR A 163 9.86 10.89 8.22
CA THR A 163 11.29 10.69 8.54
C THR A 163 11.48 10.20 9.96
N ALA A 164 10.69 10.68 10.92
CA ALA A 164 10.70 10.16 12.29
C ALA A 164 10.30 8.68 12.35
N LEU A 165 9.28 8.25 11.61
CA LEU A 165 8.87 6.84 11.54
C LEU A 165 9.97 5.95 10.94
N ILE A 166 10.69 6.42 9.90
CA ILE A 166 11.83 5.70 9.32
C ILE A 166 12.95 5.54 10.36
N ALA A 167 13.33 6.64 11.03
CA ALA A 167 14.38 6.62 12.05
C ALA A 167 14.02 5.66 13.20
N LEU A 168 12.75 5.67 13.61
CA LEU A 168 12.24 4.83 14.68
C LEU A 168 12.21 3.33 14.30
N ALA A 169 11.83 3.02 13.06
CA ALA A 169 11.88 1.66 12.53
C ALA A 169 13.33 1.15 12.42
N LEU A 170 14.27 1.99 11.97
CA LEU A 170 15.69 1.65 11.93
C LEU A 170 16.25 1.41 13.35
N ALA A 171 15.94 2.29 14.29
CA ALA A 171 16.37 2.13 15.69
C ALA A 171 15.84 0.82 16.28
N LEU A 172 14.56 0.49 16.07
CA LEU A 172 13.96 -0.75 16.53
C LEU A 172 14.57 -1.99 15.86
N GLY A 173 14.88 -1.91 14.56
CA GLY A 173 15.58 -2.98 13.83
C GLY A 173 17.01 -3.21 14.35
N MET A 174 17.76 -2.14 14.59
CA MET A 174 19.12 -2.21 15.16
C MET A 174 19.11 -2.78 16.58
N LEU A 175 18.13 -2.37 17.40
CA LEU A 175 17.92 -2.90 18.74
C LEU A 175 17.60 -4.40 18.71
N SER A 176 16.73 -4.82 17.78
CA SER A 176 16.38 -6.23 17.57
C SER A 176 17.61 -7.05 17.15
N PHE A 177 18.44 -6.52 16.24
CA PHE A 177 19.68 -7.17 15.81
C PHE A 177 20.68 -7.34 16.96
N ALA A 178 20.82 -6.33 17.83
CA ALA A 178 21.75 -6.37 18.94
C ALA A 178 21.36 -7.40 20.02
N PHE A 179 20.07 -7.50 20.35
CA PHE A 179 19.59 -8.21 21.53
C PHE A 179 18.76 -9.48 21.24
N LEU A 180 18.10 -9.61 20.08
CA LEU A 180 17.15 -10.71 19.78
C LEU A 180 17.71 -11.68 18.72
N ARG A 181 18.85 -12.31 19.04
CA ARG A 181 19.70 -13.07 18.09
C ARG A 181 19.09 -14.34 17.45
N PRO A 182 18.35 -15.24 18.13
CA PRO A 182 18.01 -16.54 17.54
C PRO A 182 16.96 -16.47 16.41
N LEU A 183 16.16 -15.41 16.33
CA LEU A 183 15.11 -15.24 15.31
C LEU A 183 15.08 -13.82 14.71
N PHE A 184 16.22 -13.13 14.72
CA PHE A 184 16.33 -11.77 14.20
C PHE A 184 15.89 -11.66 12.74
N SER A 185 16.00 -12.74 11.95
CA SER A 185 15.61 -12.77 10.54
C SER A 185 14.13 -12.43 10.34
N ILE A 186 13.24 -12.86 11.25
CA ILE A 186 11.81 -12.53 11.21
C ILE A 186 11.61 -11.03 11.44
N LEU A 187 12.23 -10.48 12.49
CA LEU A 187 12.13 -9.06 12.82
C LEU A 187 12.79 -8.16 11.78
N CYS A 188 13.88 -8.63 11.15
CA CYS A 188 14.55 -7.92 10.08
C CYS A 188 13.62 -7.75 8.86
N ILE A 189 12.93 -8.81 8.46
CA ILE A 189 11.94 -8.71 7.38
C ILE A 189 10.82 -7.75 7.78
N GLU A 190 10.33 -7.79 9.02
CA GLU A 190 9.33 -6.83 9.52
C GLU A 190 9.84 -5.38 9.41
N THR A 191 11.07 -5.10 9.86
CA THR A 191 11.70 -3.78 9.72
C THR A 191 11.75 -3.35 8.26
N LEU A 192 12.21 -4.22 7.36
CA LEU A 192 12.29 -3.92 5.93
C LEU A 192 10.91 -3.63 5.33
N THR A 193 9.89 -4.36 5.76
CA THR A 193 8.51 -4.17 5.29
C THR A 193 8.01 -2.78 5.69
N ILE A 194 8.21 -2.36 6.95
CA ILE A 194 7.84 -1.02 7.42
C ILE A 194 8.66 0.06 6.72
N LEU A 195 9.97 -0.11 6.57
CA LEU A 195 10.82 0.86 5.88
C LEU A 195 10.41 1.06 4.42
N PHE A 196 10.07 -0.02 3.74
CA PHE A 196 9.61 0.05 2.35
C PHE A 196 8.24 0.72 2.26
N ASP A 197 7.33 0.42 3.19
CA ASP A 197 5.97 0.94 3.28
C ASP A 197 5.93 2.46 3.61
N VAL A 198 6.73 2.90 4.58
CA VAL A 198 6.88 4.32 4.96
C VAL A 198 7.71 5.06 3.90
N GLY A 199 8.81 4.48 3.44
CA GLY A 199 9.72 5.07 2.46
C GLY A 199 9.04 5.37 1.13
N GLN A 200 8.28 4.44 0.56
CA GLN A 200 7.54 4.71 -0.68
C GLN A 200 6.46 5.78 -0.49
N THR A 201 5.85 5.86 0.70
CA THR A 201 4.81 6.85 0.99
C THR A 201 5.44 8.24 1.03
N LEU A 202 6.64 8.36 1.61
CA LEU A 202 7.44 9.58 1.56
C LEU A 202 7.84 9.95 0.13
N VAL A 203 8.29 8.99 -0.69
CA VAL A 203 8.63 9.24 -2.10
C VAL A 203 7.40 9.69 -2.90
N LYS A 204 6.25 9.03 -2.72
CA LYS A 204 4.96 9.43 -3.34
C LYS A 204 4.55 10.84 -2.92
N TYR A 205 4.76 11.18 -1.66
CA TYR A 205 4.48 12.52 -1.14
C TYR A 205 5.45 13.57 -1.71
N ALA A 206 6.75 13.28 -1.76
CA ALA A 206 7.75 14.18 -2.33
C ALA A 206 7.48 14.44 -3.83
N ALA A 207 7.11 13.39 -4.58
CA ALA A 207 6.72 13.52 -5.98
C ALA A 207 5.48 14.41 -6.17
N TYR A 208 4.50 14.32 -5.25
CA TYR A 208 3.31 15.19 -5.22
C TYR A 208 3.64 16.62 -4.82
N ALA A 209 4.44 16.81 -3.78
CA ALA A 209 4.86 18.13 -3.31
C ALA A 209 5.66 18.86 -4.40
N TRP A 210 6.53 18.15 -5.11
CA TRP A 210 7.22 18.70 -6.28
C TRP A 210 6.24 19.07 -7.40
N ASP A 211 5.14 18.31 -7.55
CA ASP A 211 4.14 18.52 -8.62
C ASP A 211 3.31 19.77 -8.36
N SER A 212 2.93 19.99 -7.10
CA SER A 212 2.17 21.17 -6.71
C SER A 212 2.91 22.49 -6.96
N ASP A 213 4.24 22.46 -7.00
CA ASP A 213 5.08 23.66 -7.13
C ASP A 213 5.50 23.93 -8.58
N SER A 214 5.37 22.94 -9.47
CA SER A 214 5.68 23.09 -10.89
C SER A 214 4.47 23.62 -11.68
N THR A 215 4.66 24.72 -12.42
CA THR A 215 3.63 25.32 -13.30
C THR A 215 3.46 24.58 -14.63
N GLU A 216 4.44 23.77 -15.04
CA GLU A 216 4.37 22.97 -16.27
C GLU A 216 4.04 21.50 -15.98
N SER A 217 2.89 21.03 -16.45
CA SER A 217 2.49 19.63 -16.38
C SER A 217 3.20 18.81 -17.47
N TRP A 218 4.34 18.21 -17.11
CA TRP A 218 5.03 17.27 -17.99
C TRP A 218 4.20 15.99 -18.13
N GLU A 219 3.61 15.72 -19.30
CA GLU A 219 2.73 14.55 -19.50
C GLU A 219 3.44 13.21 -19.22
N ALA A 220 4.72 13.08 -19.58
CA ALA A 220 5.55 11.89 -19.31
C ALA A 220 5.73 11.61 -17.79
N ARG A 221 5.52 12.62 -16.94
CA ARG A 221 5.61 12.51 -15.48
C ARG A 221 4.47 11.67 -14.90
N SER A 222 3.25 11.85 -15.41
CA SER A 222 2.08 11.09 -14.96
C SER A 222 2.23 9.58 -15.17
N ASP A 223 2.88 9.21 -16.29
CA ASP A 223 3.18 7.83 -16.64
C ASP A 223 4.21 7.20 -15.72
N ALA A 224 5.26 7.94 -15.36
CA ALA A 224 6.30 7.49 -14.44
C ALA A 224 5.77 7.33 -13.01
N VAL A 225 4.97 8.28 -12.52
CA VAL A 225 4.34 8.22 -11.19
C VAL A 225 3.44 6.99 -11.06
N LEU A 226 2.62 6.73 -12.08
CA LEU A 226 1.72 5.58 -12.10
C LEU A 226 2.48 4.24 -12.18
N MET A 227 3.56 4.16 -12.95
CA MET A 227 4.42 2.97 -12.99
C MET A 227 5.13 2.72 -11.65
N CYS A 228 5.65 3.77 -11.02
CA CYS A 228 6.19 3.69 -9.68
C CYS A 228 5.14 3.22 -8.67
N GLU A 229 3.90 3.70 -8.74
CA GLU A 229 2.83 3.25 -7.87
C GLU A 229 2.56 1.75 -8.00
N PHE A 230 2.40 1.23 -9.22
CA PHE A 230 2.26 -0.21 -9.45
C PHE A 230 3.47 -1.02 -8.98
N ALA A 231 4.69 -0.54 -9.24
CA ALA A 231 5.92 -1.20 -8.82
C ALA A 231 6.00 -1.28 -7.29
N THR A 232 5.72 -0.17 -6.60
CA THR A 232 5.74 -0.11 -5.14
C THR A 232 4.73 -1.06 -4.51
N ASP A 233 3.52 -1.15 -5.08
CA ASP A 233 2.49 -2.06 -4.58
C ASP A 233 2.86 -3.54 -4.80
N ILE A 234 3.48 -3.87 -5.94
CA ILE A 234 4.00 -5.22 -6.22
C ILE A 234 5.12 -5.58 -5.24
N CYS A 235 6.03 -4.65 -4.98
CA CYS A 235 7.11 -4.86 -4.02
C CYS A 235 6.57 -5.11 -2.60
N ILE A 236 5.60 -4.33 -2.11
CA ILE A 236 4.98 -4.59 -0.79
C ILE A 236 4.40 -6.01 -0.74
N LEU A 237 3.62 -6.39 -1.75
CA LEU A 237 3.00 -7.71 -1.81
C LEU A 237 4.05 -8.84 -1.86
N ALA A 238 5.16 -8.63 -2.58
CA ALA A 238 6.26 -9.58 -2.66
C ALA A 238 7.03 -9.69 -1.32
N LEU A 239 7.37 -8.58 -0.66
CA LEU A 239 7.98 -8.59 0.67
C LEU A 239 7.08 -9.27 1.69
N THR A 240 5.77 -9.00 1.65
CA THR A 240 4.79 -9.62 2.54
C THR A 240 4.68 -11.13 2.29
N LEU A 241 4.69 -11.56 1.03
CA LEU A 241 4.70 -12.97 0.65
C LEU A 241 5.99 -13.67 1.12
N LEU A 242 7.14 -13.02 0.96
CA LEU A 242 8.42 -13.50 1.45
C LEU A 242 8.38 -13.70 2.97
N HIS A 243 7.82 -12.74 3.70
CA HIS A 243 7.68 -12.81 5.15
C HIS A 243 6.85 -14.02 5.61
N TYR A 244 5.68 -14.22 5.02
CA TYR A 244 4.83 -15.37 5.35
C TYR A 244 5.49 -16.70 4.96
N SER A 245 6.19 -16.75 3.84
CA SER A 245 6.90 -17.94 3.39
C SER A 245 8.05 -18.30 4.35
N HIS A 246 8.80 -17.29 4.80
CA HIS A 246 9.90 -17.47 5.75
C HIS A 246 9.41 -18.04 7.09
N ILE A 247 8.28 -17.55 7.60
CA ILE A 247 7.69 -18.08 8.85
C ILE A 247 7.17 -19.50 8.69
N LEU A 248 6.59 -19.84 7.53
CA LEU A 248 6.21 -21.22 7.25
C LEU A 248 7.42 -22.17 7.26
N VAL A 249 8.58 -21.71 6.74
CA VAL A 249 9.82 -22.51 6.73
C VAL A 249 10.38 -22.71 8.14
N ILE A 250 10.39 -21.67 8.97
CA ILE A 250 10.90 -21.76 10.36
C ILE A 250 10.03 -22.65 11.24
N ASN A 251 8.71 -22.54 11.11
CA ASN A 251 7.76 -23.29 11.97
C ASN A 251 7.68 -24.78 11.62
N GLY A 252 8.29 -25.19 10.50
CA GLY A 252 8.08 -26.51 9.91
C GLY A 252 6.67 -26.68 9.34
N LEU A 253 6.52 -27.63 8.41
CA LEU A 253 5.23 -27.98 7.81
C LEU A 253 4.41 -28.91 8.71
N THR A 254 4.14 -28.48 9.95
CA THR A 254 3.23 -29.21 10.84
C THR A 254 1.78 -28.99 10.39
N LEU A 255 0.97 -30.06 10.32
CA LEU A 255 -0.45 -29.98 9.92
C LEU A 255 -1.33 -29.45 11.06
N ASN A 256 -1.01 -28.25 11.57
CA ASN A 256 -1.78 -27.56 12.59
C ASN A 256 -2.65 -26.46 11.98
N ILE A 257 -3.67 -25.99 12.70
CA ILE A 257 -4.60 -24.92 12.30
C ILE A 257 -3.83 -23.65 11.89
N VAL A 258 -2.76 -23.37 12.62
CA VAL A 258 -1.84 -22.25 12.35
C VAL A 258 -1.25 -22.31 10.94
N SER A 259 -0.74 -23.47 10.52
CA SER A 259 -0.14 -23.66 9.21
C SER A 259 -1.18 -23.53 8.08
N ALA A 260 -2.41 -24.01 8.32
CA ALA A 260 -3.52 -23.84 7.38
C ALA A 260 -3.91 -22.36 7.19
N LEU A 261 -3.93 -21.58 8.28
CA LEU A 261 -4.20 -20.14 8.24
C LEU A 261 -3.11 -19.37 7.48
N VAL A 262 -1.84 -19.66 7.74
CA VAL A 262 -0.71 -19.04 7.03
C VAL A 262 -0.75 -19.38 5.55
N PHE A 263 -1.04 -20.64 5.20
CA PHE A 263 -1.18 -21.06 3.81
C PHE A 263 -2.33 -20.34 3.08
N PHE A 264 -3.48 -20.16 3.72
CA PHE A 264 -4.59 -19.40 3.14
C PHE A 264 -4.22 -17.94 2.87
N ASN A 265 -3.48 -17.32 3.79
CA ASN A 265 -2.98 -15.95 3.62
C ASN A 265 -1.95 -15.85 2.48
N ILE A 266 -1.01 -16.78 2.39
CA ILE A 266 -0.05 -16.89 1.28
C ILE A 266 -0.81 -16.99 -0.04
N ARG A 267 -1.80 -17.88 -0.15
CA ARG A 267 -2.62 -18.04 -1.37
C ARG A 267 -3.40 -16.77 -1.71
N SER A 268 -4.00 -16.12 -0.72
CA SER A 268 -4.71 -14.85 -0.89
C SER A 268 -3.80 -13.77 -1.45
N ILE A 269 -2.61 -13.60 -0.87
CA ILE A 269 -1.65 -12.57 -1.26
C ILE A 269 -1.01 -12.89 -2.61
N ALA A 270 -0.65 -14.14 -2.86
CA ALA A 270 -0.15 -14.60 -4.16
C ALA A 270 -1.19 -14.32 -5.27
N SER A 271 -2.48 -14.54 -5.00
CA SER A 271 -3.54 -14.21 -5.96
C SER A 271 -3.66 -12.70 -6.20
N LYS A 272 -3.49 -11.86 -5.17
CA LYS A 272 -3.47 -10.40 -5.28
C LYS A 272 -2.27 -9.93 -6.09
N LEU A 273 -1.09 -10.47 -5.80
CA LEU A 273 0.16 -10.22 -6.53
C LEU A 273 0.00 -10.58 -8.01
N PHE A 274 -0.46 -11.80 -8.31
CA PHE A 274 -0.68 -12.25 -9.69
C PHE A 274 -1.65 -11.34 -10.46
N ARG A 275 -2.80 -11.00 -9.85
CA ARG A 275 -3.78 -10.08 -10.46
C ARG A 275 -3.17 -8.70 -10.72
N LYS A 276 -2.35 -8.18 -9.80
CA LYS A 276 -1.74 -6.85 -9.92
C LYS A 276 -0.61 -6.82 -10.96
N THR A 277 0.24 -7.85 -10.99
CA THR A 277 1.26 -8.03 -12.03
C THR A 277 0.63 -8.17 -13.41
N ARG A 278 -0.46 -8.94 -13.55
CA ARG A 278 -1.18 -9.07 -14.83
C ARG A 278 -1.76 -7.73 -15.29
N LYS A 279 -2.30 -6.93 -14.38
CA LYS A 279 -2.78 -5.56 -14.69
C LYS A 279 -1.65 -4.66 -15.17
N LEU A 280 -0.48 -4.71 -14.53
CA LEU A 280 0.69 -3.94 -14.96
C LEU A 280 1.16 -4.36 -16.36
N LEU A 281 1.20 -5.66 -16.64
CA LEU A 281 1.59 -6.16 -17.97
C LEU A 281 0.58 -5.76 -19.05
N ALA A 282 -0.71 -5.91 -18.77
CA ALA A 282 -1.78 -5.46 -19.68
C ALA A 282 -1.68 -3.95 -19.93
N PHE A 283 -1.41 -3.17 -18.89
CA PHE A 283 -1.20 -1.73 -18.99
C PHE A 283 0.02 -1.36 -19.83
N ARG A 284 1.16 -2.02 -19.61
CA ARG A 284 2.38 -1.82 -20.42
C ARG A 284 2.11 -2.14 -21.89
N ASN A 285 1.45 -3.25 -22.17
CA ASN A 285 1.11 -3.64 -23.54
C ASN A 285 0.13 -2.65 -24.20
N ALA A 286 -0.86 -2.14 -23.46
CA ALA A 286 -1.78 -1.12 -23.96
C ALA A 286 -1.04 0.19 -24.28
N VAL A 287 -0.13 0.63 -23.41
CA VAL A 287 0.69 1.83 -23.63
C VAL A 287 1.62 1.69 -24.82
N GLU A 288 2.29 0.55 -24.95
CA GLU A 288 3.16 0.26 -26.09
C GLU A 288 2.36 0.26 -27.39
N SER A 289 1.19 -0.38 -27.38
CA SER A 289 0.29 -0.40 -28.54
C SER A 289 -0.19 1.01 -28.91
N MET A 290 -0.44 1.91 -27.94
CA MET A 290 -0.83 3.29 -28.22
C MET A 290 0.30 4.10 -28.87
N LYS A 291 1.54 3.93 -28.40
CA LYS A 291 2.69 4.66 -28.95
C LYS A 291 2.93 4.33 -30.42
N CYS A 292 2.76 3.06 -30.79
CA CYS A 292 2.97 2.60 -32.17
C CYS A 292 1.72 2.74 -33.07
N ARG A 293 0.49 2.70 -32.51
CA ARG A 293 -0.76 2.68 -33.31
C ARG A 293 -1.40 4.04 -33.55
N PHE A 294 -1.16 5.04 -32.70
CA PHE A 294 -1.88 6.31 -32.77
C PHE A 294 -0.92 7.50 -32.95
N PRO A 295 -1.06 8.28 -34.03
CA PRO A 295 -0.25 9.47 -34.25
C PRO A 295 -0.55 10.53 -33.20
N ASP A 296 0.45 11.35 -32.88
CA ASP A 296 0.23 12.58 -32.12
C ASP A 296 -0.52 13.59 -32.99
N ALA A 297 -1.53 14.25 -32.43
CA ALA A 297 -2.25 15.29 -33.14
C ALA A 297 -1.33 16.52 -33.32
N THR A 298 -1.35 17.12 -34.51
CA THR A 298 -0.65 18.40 -34.73
C THR A 298 -1.35 19.51 -33.95
N LYS A 299 -0.62 20.61 -33.69
CA LYS A 299 -1.20 21.76 -32.99
C LYS A 299 -2.37 22.37 -33.77
N GLU A 300 -2.36 22.30 -35.11
CA GLU A 300 -3.49 22.77 -35.91
C GLU A 300 -4.74 21.88 -35.77
N ASP A 301 -4.57 20.55 -35.65
CA ASP A 301 -5.68 19.62 -35.46
C ASP A 301 -6.38 19.81 -34.10
N ILE A 302 -5.61 20.14 -33.06
CA ILE A 302 -6.13 20.40 -31.70
C ILE A 302 -7.05 21.63 -31.71
N ILE A 303 -6.61 22.71 -32.35
CA ILE A 303 -7.36 23.97 -32.47
C ILE A 303 -8.66 23.77 -33.28
N ARG A 304 -8.66 22.83 -34.23
CA ARG A 304 -9.77 22.61 -35.17
C ARG A 304 -10.89 21.70 -34.62
N PHE A 305 -10.56 20.75 -33.73
CA PHE A 305 -11.46 19.64 -33.35
C PHE A 305 -11.97 19.66 -31.90
N ASN A 306 -11.83 20.80 -31.19
CA ASN A 306 -12.26 21.08 -29.82
C ASN A 306 -11.10 21.03 -28.80
N ASP A 307 -10.76 22.20 -28.25
CA ASP A 307 -9.60 22.44 -27.38
C ASP A 307 -9.68 21.77 -26.00
N ARG A 308 -10.71 20.96 -25.69
CA ARG A 308 -10.89 20.39 -24.35
C ARG A 308 -11.07 18.88 -24.36
N CYS A 309 -10.38 18.19 -23.46
CA CYS A 309 -10.52 16.74 -23.29
C CYS A 309 -11.85 16.38 -22.61
N SER A 310 -12.63 15.45 -23.16
CA SER A 310 -13.93 15.08 -22.56
C SER A 310 -13.83 14.28 -21.25
N ILE A 311 -12.64 13.76 -20.92
CA ILE A 311 -12.39 13.00 -19.67
C ILE A 311 -12.15 13.96 -18.51
N CYS A 312 -11.14 14.85 -18.60
CA CYS A 312 -10.78 15.78 -17.52
C CYS A 312 -11.41 17.18 -17.67
N ARG A 313 -11.96 17.51 -18.84
CA ARG A 313 -12.54 18.83 -19.19
C ARG A 313 -11.54 19.99 -19.23
N GLU A 314 -10.24 19.68 -19.25
CA GLU A 314 -9.14 20.65 -19.35
C GLU A 314 -8.68 20.86 -20.80
N VAL A 315 -7.92 21.94 -21.04
CA VAL A 315 -7.43 22.33 -22.38
C VAL A 315 -6.38 21.34 -22.89
N LEU A 316 -6.50 20.93 -24.15
CA LEU A 316 -5.59 20.01 -24.84
C LEU A 316 -4.30 20.76 -25.23
N ILE A 317 -3.21 20.50 -24.51
CA ILE A 317 -1.87 21.03 -24.82
C ILE A 317 -1.10 20.02 -25.70
N SER A 318 -1.32 18.73 -25.46
CA SER A 318 -0.92 17.63 -26.33
C SER A 318 -2.02 16.56 -26.34
N ALA A 319 -2.30 16.03 -27.52
CA ALA A 319 -3.42 15.11 -27.71
C ALA A 319 -3.01 13.91 -28.57
N LYS A 320 -3.58 12.74 -28.25
CA LYS A 320 -3.56 11.58 -29.14
C LYS A 320 -4.87 11.51 -29.89
N ARG A 321 -4.77 11.32 -31.20
CA ARG A 321 -5.92 11.11 -32.08
C ARG A 321 -6.22 9.62 -32.18
N LEU A 322 -7.42 9.24 -31.75
CA LEU A 322 -7.94 7.89 -31.99
C LEU A 322 -8.37 7.74 -33.45
N PRO A 323 -8.53 6.50 -33.95
CA PRO A 323 -8.98 6.27 -35.32
C PRO A 323 -10.42 6.69 -35.60
N CYS A 324 -11.21 6.91 -34.55
CA CYS A 324 -12.53 7.51 -34.61
C CYS A 324 -12.48 9.05 -34.51
N ASP A 325 -11.32 9.66 -34.74
CA ASP A 325 -11.04 11.11 -34.72
C ASP A 325 -11.26 11.86 -33.40
N HIS A 326 -11.50 11.16 -32.29
CA HIS A 326 -11.59 11.80 -30.98
C HIS A 326 -10.21 12.10 -30.39
N LEU A 327 -10.07 13.31 -29.85
CA LEU A 327 -8.86 13.84 -29.23
C LEU A 327 -8.95 13.77 -27.70
N PHE A 328 -7.89 13.28 -27.07
CA PHE A 328 -7.78 13.21 -25.61
C PHE A 328 -6.33 13.48 -25.17
N HIS A 329 -6.15 14.00 -23.95
CA HIS A 329 -4.82 13.99 -23.31
C HIS A 329 -4.31 12.55 -23.25
N ARG A 330 -3.00 12.40 -23.44
CA ARG A 330 -2.34 11.08 -23.42
C ARG A 330 -2.60 10.35 -22.10
N SER A 331 -2.52 11.07 -20.98
CA SER A 331 -2.72 10.57 -19.62
C SER A 331 -4.16 10.12 -19.35
N CYS A 332 -5.14 10.89 -19.82
CA CYS A 332 -6.57 10.60 -19.67
C CYS A 332 -6.97 9.38 -20.51
N LEU A 333 -6.58 9.36 -21.79
CA LEU A 333 -6.83 8.23 -22.68
C LEU A 333 -6.19 6.94 -22.14
N ARG A 334 -4.95 7.03 -21.66
CA ARG A 334 -4.25 5.91 -21.04
C ARG A 334 -4.99 5.36 -19.83
N SER A 335 -5.41 6.23 -18.91
CA SER A 335 -6.14 5.83 -17.69
C SER A 335 -7.46 5.11 -18.00
N TRP A 336 -8.10 5.49 -19.11
CA TRP A 336 -9.31 4.85 -19.62
C TRP A 336 -9.03 3.48 -20.22
N LEU A 337 -8.02 3.38 -21.12
CA LEU A 337 -7.68 2.15 -21.83
C LEU A 337 -7.17 1.02 -20.91
N VAL A 338 -6.70 1.35 -19.70
CA VAL A 338 -6.42 0.33 -18.66
C VAL A 338 -7.66 -0.47 -18.28
N ARG A 339 -8.84 0.17 -18.30
CA ARG A 339 -10.11 -0.41 -17.85
C ARG A 339 -10.99 -0.86 -19.01
N HIS A 340 -11.04 -0.07 -20.08
CA HIS A 340 -11.89 -0.31 -21.23
C HIS A 340 -11.12 -0.02 -22.51
N LEU A 341 -10.93 -1.02 -23.37
CA LEU A 341 -10.26 -0.87 -24.66
C LEU A 341 -11.20 -0.26 -25.72
N SER A 342 -11.86 0.84 -25.38
CA SER A 342 -12.83 1.53 -26.24
C SER A 342 -12.68 3.04 -26.15
N CYS A 343 -13.15 3.76 -27.17
CA CYS A 343 -13.18 5.22 -27.15
C CYS A 343 -14.14 5.74 -26.05
N PRO A 344 -13.72 6.68 -25.17
CA PRO A 344 -14.60 7.27 -24.15
C PRO A 344 -15.83 7.98 -24.71
N THR A 345 -15.72 8.55 -25.92
CA THR A 345 -16.81 9.33 -26.54
C THR A 345 -17.73 8.45 -27.37
N CYS A 346 -17.20 7.71 -28.35
CA CYS A 346 -18.02 6.91 -29.27
C CYS A 346 -18.14 5.42 -28.92
N ARG A 347 -17.44 4.95 -27.89
CA ARG A 347 -17.44 3.54 -27.42
C ARG A 347 -16.97 2.49 -28.44
N ILE A 348 -16.47 2.89 -29.60
CA ILE A 348 -15.85 2.00 -30.59
C ILE A 348 -14.67 1.28 -29.93
N THR A 349 -14.63 -0.05 -30.08
CA THR A 349 -13.56 -0.93 -29.58
C THR A 349 -12.29 -0.76 -30.40
N LEU A 350 -11.13 -0.73 -29.73
CA LEU A 350 -9.83 -0.47 -30.37
C LEU A 350 -8.99 -1.74 -30.54
N ASP A 351 -9.67 -2.86 -30.81
CA ASP A 351 -9.03 -4.17 -30.98
C ASP A 351 -8.15 -4.21 -32.24
N GLY A 352 -7.18 -5.13 -32.25
CA GLY A 352 -6.13 -5.26 -33.27
C GLY A 352 -6.60 -5.22 -34.73
N ALA A 353 -7.81 -5.72 -34.99
CA ALA A 353 -8.35 -5.92 -36.34
C ALA A 353 -8.74 -4.62 -37.04
N ASP A 354 -9.40 -3.69 -36.35
CA ASP A 354 -9.90 -2.47 -36.99
C ASP A 354 -8.76 -1.47 -37.28
N VAL A 355 -7.60 -1.62 -36.58
CA VAL A 355 -6.45 -0.72 -36.76
C VAL A 355 -5.61 -0.91 -38.00
N GLY A 356 -5.67 -2.09 -38.61
CA GLY A 356 -5.05 -2.30 -39.92
C GLY A 356 -5.67 -1.40 -41.00
N HIS A 357 -6.99 -1.20 -40.94
CA HIS A 357 -7.74 -0.57 -42.04
C HIS A 357 -7.47 0.94 -42.17
N TRP A 358 -7.31 1.67 -41.06
CA TRP A 358 -7.09 3.11 -41.11
C TRP A 358 -5.64 3.53 -41.39
N ILE A 359 -4.63 2.69 -41.12
CA ILE A 359 -3.25 2.97 -41.58
C ILE A 359 -3.17 2.89 -43.11
N THR A 360 -3.89 1.93 -43.72
CA THR A 360 -4.04 1.84 -45.18
C THR A 360 -4.92 2.95 -45.77
N ALA A 361 -5.99 3.37 -45.10
CA ALA A 361 -6.88 4.42 -45.60
C ALA A 361 -6.22 5.83 -45.54
N SER A 362 -5.43 6.11 -44.49
CA SER A 362 -4.76 7.41 -44.33
C SER A 362 -3.55 7.60 -45.26
N SER A 363 -2.95 6.52 -45.76
CA SER A 363 -1.88 6.58 -46.76
C SER A 363 -2.39 6.70 -48.21
N SER A 364 -3.67 6.42 -48.46
CA SER A 364 -4.32 6.65 -49.77
C SER A 364 -4.87 8.06 -49.98
N SER A 365 -4.93 8.91 -48.95
CA SER A 365 -5.49 10.27 -49.06
C SER A 365 -4.49 11.34 -49.54
N SER A 366 -3.23 10.97 -49.82
CA SER A 366 -2.19 11.93 -50.27
C SER A 366 -2.00 12.01 -51.79
N ALA A 367 -2.85 11.37 -52.60
CA ALA A 367 -2.67 11.34 -54.06
C ALA A 367 -3.99 11.56 -54.84
N ILE A 368 -4.64 12.71 -54.68
CA ILE A 368 -5.51 13.26 -55.75
C ILE A 368 -5.30 14.78 -55.84
N THR A 369 -4.66 15.15 -56.94
CA THR A 369 -4.39 16.51 -57.44
C THR A 369 -5.66 17.13 -58.02
N THR A 370 -5.89 18.41 -57.67
CA THR A 370 -6.46 19.49 -58.52
C THR A 370 -7.63 19.21 -59.46
N SER A 371 -8.83 19.70 -59.10
CA SER A 371 -9.66 20.61 -59.93
C SER A 371 -10.97 21.00 -59.22
N SER A 372 -11.24 22.30 -59.08
CA SER A 372 -12.57 22.89 -58.77
C SER A 372 -13.28 23.31 -60.08
N PRO A 373 -14.49 23.92 -60.12
CA PRO A 373 -15.61 24.03 -59.15
C PRO A 373 -17.04 23.82 -59.76
N LEU A 374 -18.11 24.03 -58.95
CA LEU A 374 -19.56 24.18 -59.26
C LEU A 374 -20.33 22.84 -59.44
N ASP A 375 -21.57 22.60 -58.98
CA ASP A 375 -22.77 23.43 -58.84
C ASP A 375 -23.86 22.75 -57.94
N SER A 376 -24.79 23.56 -57.44
CA SER A 376 -26.25 23.33 -57.22
C SER A 376 -26.86 22.15 -56.42
N SER A 377 -27.65 22.55 -55.40
CA SER A 377 -29.08 22.20 -55.15
C SER A 377 -29.56 20.80 -54.69
N GLU A 378 -30.19 20.83 -53.51
CA GLU A 378 -31.56 20.34 -53.16
C GLU A 378 -31.93 18.85 -52.98
N HIS A 379 -32.92 18.68 -52.07
CA HIS A 379 -33.78 17.52 -51.70
C HIS A 379 -33.13 16.43 -50.82
N GLY A 380 -33.65 16.11 -49.61
CA GLY A 380 -35.04 15.72 -49.27
C GLY A 380 -35.17 14.21 -49.56
N SER A 381 -35.66 13.30 -48.73
CA SER A 381 -36.29 13.27 -47.42
C SER A 381 -36.37 11.78 -46.99
N ASP A 382 -36.79 11.53 -45.74
CA ASP A 382 -37.59 10.37 -45.29
C ASP A 382 -36.93 8.99 -45.00
N LEU A 383 -36.94 8.58 -43.72
CA LEU A 383 -37.84 7.59 -43.07
C LEU A 383 -37.23 6.16 -43.15
N LEU A 384 -37.31 5.23 -42.19
CA LEU A 384 -38.13 5.07 -40.99
C LEU A 384 -37.50 4.00 -40.08
N PHE A 385 -37.74 4.18 -38.79
CA PHE A 385 -37.60 3.24 -37.69
C PHE A 385 -38.34 1.91 -37.93
N ALA A 386 -37.73 0.80 -37.54
CA ALA A 386 -38.42 -0.45 -37.21
C ALA A 386 -37.89 -0.97 -35.86
N THR A 387 -38.72 -0.86 -34.83
CA THR A 387 -38.48 -1.42 -33.49
C THR A 387 -39.30 -2.70 -33.35
N ALA A 388 -38.65 -3.79 -32.91
CA ALA A 388 -39.29 -5.04 -32.57
C ALA A 388 -38.90 -5.46 -31.14
N ALA A 389 -39.83 -6.19 -30.51
CA ALA A 389 -39.67 -7.04 -29.32
C ALA A 389 -39.55 -6.33 -27.95
N ALA A 390 -40.13 -6.80 -26.85
CA ALA A 390 -41.01 -7.95 -26.60
C ALA A 390 -41.67 -7.81 -25.22
N THR A 391 -42.80 -8.50 -25.12
CA THR A 391 -43.66 -8.83 -23.99
C THR A 391 -43.00 -9.66 -22.89
N ALA A 392 -43.42 -9.44 -21.63
CA ALA A 392 -43.58 -10.45 -20.56
C ALA A 392 -44.48 -9.83 -19.45
N THR A 393 -45.80 -10.11 -19.43
CA THR A 393 -46.47 -11.12 -18.56
C THR A 393 -46.11 -10.94 -17.07
N ASP A 394 -46.91 -10.27 -16.22
CA ASP A 394 -48.30 -10.49 -15.81
C ASP A 394 -48.47 -11.73 -14.91
N ALA A 395 -48.85 -11.50 -13.65
CA ALA A 395 -49.67 -12.38 -12.81
C ALA A 395 -49.89 -11.76 -11.40
N THR A 396 -51.07 -11.15 -11.27
CA THR A 396 -52.07 -11.33 -10.19
C THR A 396 -51.71 -11.08 -8.74
#